data_AF-A0A8G1R857-F1
#
_entry.id   AF-A0A8G1R857-F1
#
_cell.length_a   1.000
_cell.length_b   1.000
_cell.length_c   1.000
_cell.angle_alpha   90.00
_cell.angle_beta   90.00
_cell.angle_gamma   90.00
#
_symmetry.space_group_name_H-M   'P 1'
#
loop_
_entity.id
_entity.type
_entity.pdbx_description
1 polymer ?
#
loop_
_entity_poly.entity_id
_entity_poly.type
_entity_poly.pdbx_seq_one_letter_code
_entity_poly.pdbx_strand_id
1 'polypeptide(L)'
;MLLNPFRPCEGSPTFQEEYRNSSYVPVVIDTEWGGQVVAPDTPYVAAAGPNSLYFIDTRFDPETAQHIKLQIERASIPQPNEYIAIDEIEATAQVKNRVTGETTFVFDPPYARVLFASGINRHNPDIKLPEHEPAGDWLVTYNVDELLKTKRASCHSSSL
;
A
#
# COMPACT_ATOMS: atom_id res chain seq x y z
N MET A 1 -1.74 -25.16 -2.86
CA MET A 1 -0.90 -24.06 -2.33
C MET A 1 -1.73 -22.80 -2.40
N LEU A 2 -1.87 -22.03 -1.32
CA LEU A 2 -2.53 -20.72 -1.39
C LEU A 2 -1.65 -19.82 -2.25
N LEU A 3 -2.13 -19.50 -3.46
CA LEU A 3 -1.51 -18.48 -4.30
C LEU A 3 -1.65 -17.15 -3.54
N ASN A 4 -0.53 -16.45 -3.35
CA ASN A 4 -0.57 -15.09 -2.81
C ASN A 4 -1.47 -14.26 -3.76
N PRO A 5 -2.54 -13.61 -3.28
CA PRO A 5 -3.41 -12.78 -4.12
C PRO A 5 -2.66 -11.65 -4.85
N PHE A 6 -1.48 -11.26 -4.35
CA PHE A 6 -0.58 -10.31 -5.00
C PHE A 6 0.35 -10.94 -6.05
N ARG A 7 0.38 -12.27 -6.16
CA ARG A 7 1.30 -13.00 -7.04
C ARG A 7 0.57 -14.11 -7.83
N PRO A 8 -0.08 -13.75 -8.94
CA PRO A 8 -1.06 -14.61 -9.59
C PRO A 8 -0.47 -15.65 -10.53
N CYS A 9 0.71 -15.41 -11.11
CA CYS A 9 1.13 -16.09 -12.34
C CYS A 9 2.56 -16.64 -12.23
N GLU A 10 2.75 -17.88 -12.69
CA GLU A 10 4.07 -18.45 -12.97
C GLU A 10 4.84 -17.57 -13.97
N GLY A 11 6.17 -17.57 -13.88
CA GLY A 11 7.05 -16.71 -14.68
C GLY A 11 7.43 -15.39 -14.02
N SER A 12 8.32 -14.65 -14.68
CA SER A 12 8.85 -13.39 -14.16
C SER A 12 7.76 -12.30 -14.15
N PRO A 13 7.65 -11.51 -13.07
CA PRO A 13 6.69 -10.42 -13.00
C PRO A 13 7.04 -9.28 -13.97
N THR A 14 6.03 -8.53 -14.38
CA THR A 14 6.20 -7.32 -15.19
C THR A 14 5.64 -6.10 -14.47
N PHE A 15 6.34 -4.97 -14.59
CA PHE A 15 6.02 -3.73 -13.88
C PHE A 15 5.90 -2.54 -14.84
N GLN A 16 5.25 -1.47 -14.39
CA GLN A 16 5.34 -0.16 -15.04
C GLN A 16 6.67 0.50 -14.71
N GLU A 17 7.70 0.17 -15.50
CA GLU A 17 9.08 0.62 -15.28
C GLU A 17 9.24 2.15 -15.36
N GLU A 18 8.31 2.88 -16.00
CA GLU A 18 8.35 4.35 -16.02
C GLU A 18 8.32 4.98 -14.62
N TYR A 19 7.74 4.30 -13.63
CA TYR A 19 7.68 4.76 -12.24
C TYR A 19 8.75 4.11 -11.34
N ARG A 20 9.54 3.15 -11.86
CA ARG A 20 10.67 2.51 -11.15
C ARG A 20 12.03 3.04 -11.58
N ASN A 21 12.09 3.69 -12.74
CA ASN A 21 13.32 4.27 -13.27
C ASN A 21 13.95 5.27 -12.28
N SER A 22 15.28 5.32 -12.21
CA SER A 22 16.04 6.26 -11.38
C SER A 22 15.76 7.74 -11.68
N SER A 23 15.19 8.04 -12.85
CA SER A 23 14.78 9.39 -13.25
C SER A 23 13.38 9.77 -12.77
N TYR A 24 12.57 8.82 -12.27
CA TYR A 24 11.24 9.11 -11.77
C TYR A 24 11.31 9.79 -10.41
N VAL A 25 10.65 10.93 -10.29
CA VAL A 25 10.50 11.68 -9.04
C VAL A 25 9.02 11.60 -8.63
N PRO A 26 8.69 10.92 -7.51
CA PRO A 26 7.30 10.79 -7.11
C PRO A 26 6.75 12.13 -6.62
N VAL A 27 5.44 12.29 -6.75
CA VAL A 27 4.74 13.41 -6.12
C VAL A 27 4.72 13.18 -4.61
N VAL A 28 5.09 14.20 -3.85
CA VAL A 28 5.02 14.20 -2.39
C VAL A 28 4.14 15.32 -1.86
N ILE A 29 3.38 15.02 -0.81
CA ILE A 29 2.52 15.95 -0.09
C ILE A 29 2.94 16.01 1.38
N ASP A 30 2.62 17.12 2.03
CA ASP A 30 2.81 17.32 3.46
C ASP A 30 1.49 17.03 4.17
N THR A 31 1.48 16.10 5.12
CA THR A 31 0.29 15.70 5.88
C THR A 31 0.49 16.05 7.36
N GLU A 32 -0.57 15.97 8.18
CA GLU A 32 -0.44 16.18 9.63
C GLU A 32 0.48 15.16 10.33
N TRP A 33 0.80 14.04 9.67
CA TRP A 33 1.73 13.01 10.16
C TRP A 33 3.09 13.03 9.46
N GLY A 34 3.36 14.06 8.66
CA GLY A 34 4.60 14.24 7.90
C GLY A 34 4.43 14.02 6.40
N GLY A 35 5.57 13.92 5.71
CA GLY A 35 5.58 13.77 4.26
C GLY A 35 5.03 12.42 3.79
N GLN A 36 4.28 12.44 2.70
CA GLN A 36 3.73 11.25 2.07
C GLN A 36 3.94 11.22 0.56
N VAL A 37 4.34 10.08 0.00
CA VAL A 37 4.34 9.81 -1.44
C VAL A 37 2.92 9.59 -1.95
N VAL A 38 2.64 10.11 -3.14
CA VAL A 38 1.35 9.93 -3.82
C VAL A 38 1.56 8.93 -4.95
N ALA A 39 0.75 7.87 -4.96
CA ALA A 39 0.77 6.92 -6.07
C ALA A 39 0.32 7.59 -7.37
N PRO A 40 0.94 7.27 -8.51
CA PRO A 40 0.49 7.75 -9.81
C PRO A 40 -0.93 7.26 -10.13
N ASP A 41 -1.60 7.96 -11.04
CA ASP A 41 -2.95 7.65 -11.51
C ASP A 41 -2.92 6.46 -12.50
N THR A 42 -2.68 5.28 -11.94
CA THR A 42 -2.59 3.99 -12.64
C THR A 42 -3.02 2.88 -11.69
N PRO A 43 -3.68 1.81 -12.17
CA PRO A 43 -4.06 0.68 -11.33
C PRO A 43 -2.85 -0.15 -10.87
N TYR A 44 -1.68 0.00 -11.50
CA TYR A 44 -0.52 -0.87 -11.28
C TYR A 44 0.49 -0.36 -10.25
N VAL A 45 0.22 0.77 -9.62
CA VAL A 45 1.10 1.33 -8.58
C VAL A 45 0.25 1.83 -7.42
N ALA A 46 0.49 1.29 -6.23
CA ALA A 46 -0.22 1.57 -5.00
C ALA A 46 0.67 2.31 -4.00
N ALA A 47 0.11 3.24 -3.24
CA ALA A 47 0.81 3.80 -2.09
C ALA A 47 0.84 2.77 -0.96
N ALA A 48 2.03 2.29 -0.61
CA ALA A 48 2.22 1.19 0.35
C ALA A 48 2.76 1.64 1.71
N GLY A 49 2.77 2.95 1.92
CA GLY A 49 3.08 3.61 3.18
C GLY A 49 3.40 5.08 2.94
N PRO A 50 3.84 5.82 3.97
CA PRO A 50 4.19 7.23 3.82
C PRO A 50 5.31 7.47 2.79
N ASN A 51 6.23 6.52 2.61
CA ASN A 51 7.43 6.71 1.80
C ASN A 51 7.64 5.65 0.73
N SER A 52 6.65 4.81 0.43
CA SER A 52 6.83 3.68 -0.48
C SER A 52 5.69 3.49 -1.46
N LEU A 53 6.05 3.02 -2.66
CA LEU A 53 5.12 2.60 -3.70
C LEU A 53 5.28 1.11 -3.95
N TYR A 54 4.15 0.40 -4.00
CA TYR A 54 4.09 -1.01 -4.36
C TYR A 54 3.62 -1.16 -5.80
N PHE A 55 4.35 -1.96 -6.56
CA PHE A 55 4.13 -2.21 -7.97
C PHE A 55 3.35 -3.50 -8.13
N ILE A 56 2.19 -3.42 -8.77
CA ILE A 56 1.32 -4.56 -9.04
C ILE A 56 1.69 -5.11 -10.42
N ASP A 57 1.62 -6.43 -10.54
CA ASP A 57 1.99 -7.13 -11.77
C ASP A 57 1.12 -6.67 -12.95
N THR A 58 1.72 -6.19 -14.03
CA THR A 58 0.99 -5.68 -15.20
C THR A 58 0.34 -6.80 -16.03
N ARG A 59 0.57 -8.07 -15.66
CA ARG A 59 -0.16 -9.22 -16.22
C ARG A 59 -1.59 -9.34 -15.70
N PHE A 60 -1.91 -8.69 -14.59
CA PHE A 60 -3.31 -8.56 -14.17
C PHE A 60 -4.07 -7.67 -15.14
N ASP A 61 -5.35 -7.95 -15.34
CA ASP A 61 -6.22 -6.98 -15.99
C ASP A 61 -6.36 -5.71 -15.11
N PRO A 62 -6.66 -4.54 -15.70
CA PRO A 62 -6.72 -3.28 -14.97
C PRO A 62 -7.70 -3.27 -13.80
N GLU A 63 -8.82 -4.00 -13.89
CA GLU A 63 -9.84 -4.03 -12.85
C GLU A 63 -9.34 -4.80 -11.63
N THR A 64 -8.73 -5.98 -11.85
CA THR A 64 -8.07 -6.75 -10.80
C THR A 64 -6.93 -5.97 -10.17
N ALA A 65 -6.07 -5.32 -10.96
CA ALA A 65 -4.98 -4.49 -10.45
C ALA A 65 -5.50 -3.31 -9.62
N GLN A 66 -6.55 -2.64 -10.07
CA GLN A 66 -7.19 -1.55 -9.32
C GLN A 66 -7.76 -2.03 -7.98
N HIS A 67 -8.38 -3.21 -7.97
CA HIS A 67 -8.89 -3.81 -6.74
C HIS A 67 -7.76 -4.14 -5.75
N ILE A 68 -6.68 -4.74 -6.25
CA ILE A 68 -5.47 -5.00 -5.46
C ILE A 68 -4.90 -3.69 -4.88
N LYS A 69 -4.77 -2.66 -5.72
CA LYS A 69 -4.30 -1.32 -5.32
C LYS A 69 -5.12 -0.77 -4.16
N LEU A 70 -6.45 -0.85 -4.26
CA LEU A 70 -7.34 -0.37 -3.21
C LEU A 70 -7.13 -1.11 -1.88
N GLN A 71 -6.98 -2.44 -1.90
CA GLN A 71 -6.70 -3.23 -0.68
C GLN A 71 -5.36 -2.81 -0.04
N ILE A 72 -4.31 -2.59 -0.85
CA ILE A 72 -3.00 -2.14 -0.34
C ILE A 72 -3.10 -0.74 0.26
N GLU A 73 -3.66 0.23 -0.49
CA GLU A 73 -3.72 1.62 -0.05
C GLU A 73 -4.55 1.80 1.22
N ARG A 74 -5.67 1.07 1.36
CA ARG A 74 -6.50 1.11 2.58
C ARG A 74 -5.81 0.48 3.79
N ALA A 75 -4.89 -0.47 3.59
CA ALA A 75 -4.11 -1.05 4.67
C ALA A 75 -2.89 -0.21 5.05
N SER A 76 -2.30 0.50 4.08
CA SER A 76 -1.01 1.16 4.25
C SER A 76 -1.08 2.66 4.52
N ILE A 77 -2.12 3.34 4.04
CA ILE A 77 -2.25 4.80 4.15
C ILE A 77 -3.25 5.15 5.24
N PRO A 78 -2.79 5.66 6.39
CA PRO A 78 -3.69 6.07 7.45
C PRO A 78 -4.55 7.24 6.99
N GLN A 79 -5.85 7.17 7.30
CA GLN A 79 -6.79 8.25 7.05
C GLN A 79 -7.21 8.91 8.37
N PRO A 80 -7.49 10.22 8.37
CA PRO A 80 -7.89 10.91 9.58
C PRO A 80 -9.19 10.30 10.10
N ASN A 81 -9.26 10.06 11.41
CA ASN A 81 -10.42 9.46 12.07
C ASN A 81 -10.79 8.05 11.58
N GLU A 82 -9.87 7.29 10.99
CA GLU A 82 -10.08 5.88 10.67
C GLU A 82 -9.11 4.97 11.43
N TYR A 83 -9.51 3.72 11.67
CA TYR A 83 -8.63 2.68 12.19
C TYR A 83 -8.99 1.31 11.58
N ILE A 84 -7.99 0.43 11.51
CA ILE A 84 -8.18 -0.94 11.04
C ILE A 84 -8.60 -1.80 12.24
N ALA A 85 -9.77 -2.43 12.14
CA ALA A 85 -10.24 -3.45 13.07
C ALA A 85 -10.04 -4.82 12.42
N ILE A 86 -9.30 -5.69 13.10
CA ILE A 86 -8.97 -7.04 12.64
C ILE A 86 -9.79 -8.02 13.48
N ASP A 87 -10.48 -8.94 12.82
CA ASP A 87 -11.04 -10.12 13.46
C ASP A 87 -10.06 -11.27 13.29
N GLU A 88 -9.40 -11.63 14.38
CA GLU A 88 -8.33 -12.63 14.40
C GLU A 88 -8.87 -14.06 14.49
N ILE A 89 -10.18 -14.24 14.68
CA ILE A 89 -10.83 -15.57 14.68
C ILE A 89 -11.26 -15.90 13.25
N GLU A 90 -11.88 -14.95 12.57
CA GLU A 90 -12.31 -15.12 11.17
C GLU A 90 -11.20 -14.81 10.15
N ALA A 91 -10.10 -14.24 10.63
CA ALA A 91 -8.99 -13.72 9.82
C ALA A 91 -9.50 -12.73 8.76
N THR A 92 -10.33 -11.77 9.20
CA THR A 92 -10.90 -10.69 8.38
C THR A 92 -10.45 -9.34 8.94
N ALA A 93 -10.61 -8.28 8.14
CA ALA A 93 -10.30 -6.93 8.58
C ALA A 93 -11.26 -5.93 7.96
N GLN A 94 -11.44 -4.81 8.62
CA GLN A 94 -12.25 -3.69 8.14
C GLN A 94 -11.70 -2.36 8.62
N VAL A 95 -11.90 -1.30 7.84
CA VAL A 95 -11.64 0.06 8.28
C VAL A 95 -12.90 0.63 8.90
N LYS A 96 -12.77 1.24 10.08
CA LYS A 96 -13.88 1.86 10.81
C LYS A 96 -13.60 3.33 11.07
N ASN A 97 -14.64 4.13 10.97
CA ASN A 97 -14.59 5.50 11.44
C ASN A 97 -14.50 5.53 12.98
N ARG A 98 -13.56 6.29 13.52
CA ARG A 98 -13.28 6.40 14.95
C ARG A 98 -14.35 7.17 15.73
N VAL A 99 -15.08 8.06 15.07
CA VAL A 99 -16.13 8.90 15.68
C VAL A 99 -17.47 8.19 15.65
N THR A 100 -17.88 7.63 14.50
CA THR A 100 -19.20 7.00 14.35
C THR A 100 -19.19 5.51 14.64
N GLY A 101 -18.03 4.84 14.56
CA GLY A 101 -17.90 3.39 14.67
C GLY A 101 -18.36 2.63 13.42
N GLU A 102 -18.80 3.33 12.37
CA GLU A 102 -19.27 2.72 11.12
C GLU A 102 -18.11 2.13 10.31
N THR A 103 -18.38 1.03 9.63
CA THR A 103 -17.44 0.42 8.68
C THR A 103 -17.39 1.25 7.41
N THR A 104 -16.21 1.76 7.05
CA THR A 104 -15.99 2.54 5.82
C THR A 104 -15.36 1.71 4.71
N PHE A 105 -14.74 0.58 5.05
CA PHE A 105 -14.17 -0.36 4.09
C PHE A 105 -14.09 -1.76 4.67
N VAL A 106 -14.33 -2.80 3.86
CA VAL A 106 -14.15 -4.20 4.25
C VAL A 106 -13.05 -4.78 3.39
N PHE A 107 -12.03 -5.36 4.01
CA PHE A 107 -10.98 -6.04 3.27
C PHE A 107 -11.51 -7.39 2.78
N ASP A 108 -11.16 -7.73 1.56
CA ASP A 108 -11.43 -9.05 1.03
C ASP A 108 -10.65 -10.09 1.88
N PRO A 109 -11.28 -11.17 2.37
CA PRO A 109 -10.63 -12.10 3.31
C PRO A 109 -9.27 -12.64 2.84
N PRO A 110 -9.04 -12.98 1.56
CA PRO A 110 -7.71 -13.38 1.08
C PRO A 110 -6.64 -12.31 1.27
N TYR A 111 -6.97 -11.03 1.07
CA TYR A 111 -6.05 -9.91 1.23
C TYR A 111 -5.82 -9.58 2.70
N ALA A 112 -6.87 -9.60 3.53
CA ALA A 112 -6.75 -9.42 4.96
C ALA A 112 -5.78 -10.43 5.59
N ARG A 113 -5.89 -11.71 5.17
CA ARG A 113 -5.00 -12.79 5.64
C ARG A 113 -3.54 -12.59 5.26
N VAL A 114 -3.26 -11.88 4.17
CA VAL A 114 -1.88 -11.58 3.76
C VAL A 114 -1.37 -10.31 4.42
N LEU A 115 -2.14 -9.22 4.35
CA LEU A 115 -1.75 -7.90 4.84
C LEU A 115 -1.61 -7.88 6.36
N PHE A 116 -2.42 -8.65 7.07
CA PHE A 116 -2.46 -8.68 8.54
C PHE A 116 -2.01 -10.02 9.15
N ALA A 117 -1.38 -10.90 8.35
CA ALA A 117 -0.96 -12.24 8.77
C ALA A 117 -0.21 -12.24 10.11
N SER A 118 0.80 -11.37 10.24
CA SER A 118 1.65 -11.28 11.43
C SER A 118 0.86 -10.83 12.67
N GLY A 119 -0.07 -9.89 12.51
CA GLY A 119 -0.96 -9.45 13.59
C GLY A 119 -1.89 -10.57 14.04
N ILE A 120 -2.57 -11.21 13.07
CA ILE A 120 -3.50 -12.32 13.34
C ILE A 120 -2.76 -13.49 14.01
N ASN A 121 -1.59 -13.89 13.51
CA ASN A 121 -0.79 -14.96 14.10
C ASN A 121 -0.33 -14.64 15.53
N ARG A 122 0.02 -13.38 15.80
CA ARG A 122 0.48 -12.96 17.13
C ARG A 122 -0.61 -13.14 18.19
N HIS A 123 -1.86 -12.88 17.84
CA HIS A 123 -2.97 -12.92 18.79
C HIS A 123 -3.77 -14.23 18.72
N ASN A 124 -3.74 -14.93 17.59
CA ASN A 124 -4.32 -16.25 17.38
C ASN A 124 -3.30 -17.20 16.71
N PRO A 125 -2.34 -17.73 17.49
CA PRO A 125 -1.21 -18.53 16.96
C PRO A 125 -1.63 -19.88 16.35
N ASP A 126 -2.86 -20.34 16.59
CA ASP A 126 -3.35 -21.61 16.06
C ASP A 126 -3.73 -21.51 14.56
N ILE A 127 -4.06 -20.31 14.05
CA ILE A 127 -4.41 -20.11 12.64
C ILE A 127 -3.21 -20.34 11.71
N LYS A 128 -2.01 -19.88 12.11
CA LYS A 128 -0.75 -20.05 11.35
C LYS A 128 -0.87 -19.59 9.89
N LEU A 129 -1.35 -18.36 9.69
CA LEU A 129 -1.34 -17.74 8.36
C LEU A 129 0.09 -17.65 7.83
N PRO A 130 0.30 -17.83 6.51
CA PRO A 130 1.59 -17.62 5.91
C PRO A 130 2.01 -16.15 6.02
N GLU A 131 3.10 -15.89 6.73
CA GLU A 131 3.74 -14.58 6.74
C GLU A 131 4.64 -14.49 5.51
N HIS A 132 4.34 -13.54 4.63
CA HIS A 132 5.06 -13.36 3.38
C HIS A 132 6.35 -12.57 3.60
N GLU A 133 7.40 -12.96 2.87
CA GLU A 133 8.67 -12.22 2.85
C GLU A 133 8.47 -10.77 2.41
N PRO A 134 9.42 -9.88 2.75
CA PRO A 134 9.39 -8.49 2.30
C PRO A 134 9.16 -8.39 0.78
N ALA A 135 8.43 -7.36 0.38
CA ALA A 135 8.00 -7.15 -1.00
C ALA A 135 9.14 -7.11 -2.04
N GLY A 136 10.40 -6.96 -1.63
CA GLY A 136 11.55 -7.03 -2.54
C GLY A 136 11.44 -6.04 -3.70
N ASP A 137 11.61 -6.53 -4.93
CA ASP A 137 11.53 -5.72 -6.16
C ASP A 137 10.18 -5.04 -6.39
N TRP A 138 9.12 -5.50 -5.71
CA TRP A 138 7.76 -4.98 -5.84
C TRP A 138 7.56 -3.68 -5.06
N LEU A 139 8.50 -3.30 -4.19
CA LEU A 139 8.39 -2.12 -3.33
C LEU A 139 9.56 -1.16 -3.59
N VAL A 140 9.25 0.09 -3.88
CA VAL A 140 10.24 1.16 -4.01
C VAL A 140 10.03 2.15 -2.87
N THR A 141 11.10 2.46 -2.14
CA THR A 141 11.09 3.38 -1.00
C THR A 141 11.84 4.65 -1.35
N TYR A 142 11.30 5.80 -0.94
CA TYR A 142 11.81 7.13 -1.25
C TYR A 142 12.24 7.88 -0.01
N ASN A 143 13.21 8.79 -0.16
CA ASN A 143 13.57 9.76 0.87
C ASN A 143 12.61 10.97 0.80
N VAL A 144 11.46 10.87 1.46
CA VAL A 144 10.40 11.88 1.38
C VAL A 144 10.84 13.25 1.92
N ASP A 145 11.66 13.27 2.97
CA ASP A 145 12.16 14.52 3.55
C ASP A 145 13.02 15.31 2.56
N GLU A 146 13.86 14.61 1.80
CA GLU A 146 14.70 15.21 0.76
C GLU A 146 13.86 15.71 -0.43
N LEU A 147 12.84 14.95 -0.82
CA LEU A 147 11.90 15.36 -1.86
C LEU A 147 11.10 16.61 -1.45
N LEU A 148 10.64 16.68 -0.20
CA LEU A 148 9.95 17.85 0.33
C LEU A 148 10.85 19.08 0.41
N LYS A 149 12.11 18.92 0.83
CA LYS A 149 13.10 20.01 0.84
C LYS A 149 13.33 20.57 -0.56
N THR A 150 13.54 19.68 -1.54
CA THR A 150 13.73 20.06 -2.95
C THR A 150 12.50 20.79 -3.52
N LYS A 151 11.29 20.29 -3.24
CA LYS A 151 10.04 20.94 -3.64
C LYS A 151 9.94 22.36 -3.08
N ARG A 152 10.18 22.55 -1.78
CA ARG A 152 10.16 23.88 -1.13
C ARG A 152 11.19 24.84 -1.72
N ALA A 153 12.41 24.35 -2.00
CA ALA A 153 13.47 25.17 -2.62
C ALA A 153 13.08 25.64 -4.05
N SER A 154 12.44 24.76 -4.84
CA SER A 154 11.98 25.12 -6.19
C SER A 154 10.91 26.23 -6.16
N CYS A 155 9.94 26.16 -5.24
CA CYS A 155 8.91 27.20 -5.09
C CYS A 155 9.49 28.57 -4.72
N HIS A 156 10.55 28.60 -3.90
CA HIS A 156 11.22 29.85 -3.55
C HIS A 156 12.02 30.45 -4.72
N SER A 157 12.56 29.63 -5.62
CA SER A 157 13.31 30.10 -6.79
C SER A 157 12.43 30.66 -7.93
N SER A 158 11.15 30.32 -7.97
CA SER A 158 10.20 30.76 -9.02
C SER A 158 9.46 32.06 -8.69
N SER A 159 9.82 32.75 -7.61
CA SER A 159 9.19 33.99 -7.13
C SER A 159 10.09 35.23 -7.25
N LEU A 160 11.11 35.19 -8.13
CA LEU A 160 12.04 36.30 -8.44
C LEU A 160 12.05 36.59 -9.94
#